data_AF-X1H745-F1
#
_entry.id   AF-X1H745-F1
#
_cell.length_a   1.000
_cell.length_b   1.000
_cell.length_c   1.000
_cell.angle_alpha   90.00
_cell.angle_beta   90.00
_cell.angle_gamma   90.00
#
_symmetry.space_group_name_H-M   'P 1'
#
loop_
_entity.id
_entity.type
_entity.pdbx_description
1 polymer ?
#
loop_
_entity_poly.entity_id
_entity_poly.type
_entity_poly.pdbx_seq_one_letter_code
_entity_poly.pdbx_strand_id
1 'polypeptide(L)' 'MMSEIYDNFMIFGLESTGEKVRLDISEETFLLNNGQKVLDSNQVLIIVKEGLRRIYIWKGINS' A
#
# COMPACT_ATOMS: atom_id res chain seq x y z
N MET A 1 -26.07 -8.24 -9.66
CA MET A 1 -25.12 -8.88 -8.72
C MET A 1 -24.22 -7.78 -8.22
N MET A 2 -24.33 -7.38 -6.95
CA MET A 2 -23.42 -6.42 -6.34
C MET A 2 -22.04 -7.07 -6.30
N SER A 3 -21.16 -6.72 -7.23
CA SER A 3 -19.74 -6.87 -6.96
C SER A 3 -19.47 -5.89 -5.82
N GLU A 4 -19.30 -6.40 -4.61
CA GLU A 4 -18.59 -5.65 -3.58
C GLU A 4 -17.40 -5.00 -4.28
N ILE A 5 -17.33 -3.67 -4.23
CA ILE A 5 -16.27 -2.90 -4.86
C ILE A 5 -15.03 -3.25 -4.04
N TYR A 6 -14.37 -4.35 -4.39
CA TYR A 6 -13.05 -4.65 -3.88
C TYR A 6 -12.22 -3.41 -4.22
N ASP A 7 -11.71 -2.74 -3.20
CA ASP A 7 -10.86 -1.58 -3.40
C ASP A 7 -9.73 -2.01 -4.34
N ASN A 8 -9.73 -1.45 -5.55
CA ASN A 8 -8.78 -1.85 -6.59
C ASN A 8 -7.32 -1.54 -6.21
N PHE A 9 -7.14 -0.74 -5.16
CA PHE A 9 -5.87 -0.31 -4.64
C PHE A 9 -5.90 -0.29 -3.11
N MET A 10 -4.98 -1.01 -2.49
CA MET A 10 -4.86 -1.09 -1.03
C MET A 10 -3.39 -1.00 -0.63
N ILE A 11 -3.10 -0.33 0.49
CA ILE A 11 -1.76 -0.27 1.08
C ILE A 11 -1.81 -0.81 2.50
N PHE A 12 -0.85 -1.68 2.84
CA PHE A 12 -0.66 -2.18 4.19
C PHE A 12 0.74 -1.82 4.67
N GLY A 13 0.85 -1.28 5.87
CA GLY A 13 2.10 -1.22 6.63
C GLY A 13 2.38 -2.56 7.31
N LEU A 14 3.64 -2.97 7.32
CA LEU A 14 4.12 -4.10 8.11
C LEU A 14 4.76 -3.57 9.38
N GLU A 15 4.16 -3.93 10.52
CA GLU A 15 4.71 -3.64 11.84
C GLU A 15 5.89 -4.55 12.15
N SER A 16 6.74 -4.13 13.09
CA SER A 16 7.89 -4.93 13.56
C SER A 16 7.50 -6.29 14.18
N THR A 17 6.24 -6.42 14.61
CA THR A 17 5.63 -7.67 15.09
C THR A 17 5.28 -8.65 13.96
N GLY A 18 5.35 -8.21 12.70
CA GLY A 18 4.88 -8.94 11.53
C GLY A 18 3.38 -8.75 11.23
N GLU A 19 2.67 -7.96 12.05
CA GLU A 19 1.27 -7.62 11.82
C GLU A 19 1.13 -6.66 10.63
N LYS A 20 -0.01 -6.76 9.92
CA LYS A 20 -0.33 -5.90 8.78
C LYS A 20 -1.40 -4.90 9.20
N VAL A 21 -1.13 -3.61 9.04
CA VAL A 21 -2.08 -2.53 9.30
C VAL A 21 -2.47 -1.91 7.97
N ARG A 22 -3.77 -1.89 7.66
CA ARG A 22 -4.27 -1.24 6.45
C ARG A 22 -4.16 0.28 6.61
N LEU A 23 -3.54 0.94 5.64
CA LEU A 23 -3.48 2.40 5.59
C LEU A 23 -4.70 2.94 4.84
N ASP A 24 -5.34 3.97 5.39
CA ASP A 24 -6.47 4.66 4.76
C ASP A 24 -5.95 5.68 3.74
N ILE A 25 -5.46 5.17 2.61
CA ILE A 25 -4.85 5.96 1.53
C ILE A 25 -5.43 5.49 0.20
N SER A 26 -6.07 6.41 -0.53
CA SER A 26 -6.57 6.15 -1.88
C SER A 26 -5.44 6.12 -2.92
N GLU A 27 -5.69 5.47 -4.07
CA GLU A 27 -4.73 5.45 -5.18
C GLU A 27 -4.37 6.85 -5.66
N GLU A 28 -5.38 7.73 -5.79
CA GLU A 28 -5.17 9.13 -6.18
C GLU A 28 -4.21 9.84 -5.20
N THR A 29 -4.42 9.66 -3.90
CA THR A 29 -3.59 10.26 -2.85
C THR A 29 -2.17 9.69 -2.89
N PHE A 30 -2.02 8.39 -3.13
CA PHE A 30 -0.71 7.76 -3.29
C PHE A 30 0.04 8.33 -4.50
N LEU A 31 -0.63 8.56 -5.63
CA LEU A 31 0.01 9.06 -6.85
C LEU A 31 0.49 10.52 -6.73
N LEU A 32 -0.04 11.29 -5.77
CA LEU A 32 0.46 12.64 -5.49
C LEU A 32 1.94 12.61 -5.13
N ASN A 33 2.76 13.38 -5.86
CA ASN A 33 4.22 13.39 -5.71
C ASN A 33 4.85 12.00 -5.84
N ASN A 34 4.31 11.14 -6.72
CA ASN A 34 4.83 9.81 -7.01
C ASN A 34 5.01 8.92 -5.76
N GLY A 35 4.08 8.99 -4.80
CA GLY A 35 4.10 8.15 -3.60
C GLY A 35 5.09 8.58 -2.53
N GLN A 36 5.89 9.64 -2.72
CA GLN A 36 6.96 10.01 -1.78
C GLN A 36 6.47 10.28 -0.34
N LYS A 37 5.23 10.74 -0.17
CA LYS A 37 4.66 10.95 1.18
C LYS A 37 4.30 9.66 1.90
N VAL A 38 4.15 8.56 1.15
CA VAL A 38 3.77 7.25 1.67
C VAL A 38 4.98 6.32 1.70
N LEU A 39 5.91 6.40 0.75
CA LEU A 39 7.07 5.53 0.63
C LEU A 39 8.22 5.96 1.57
N ASP A 40 7.97 5.94 2.88
CA ASP A 40 8.99 6.24 3.90
C ASP A 40 10.14 5.20 3.92
N SER A 41 11.34 5.67 4.26
CA SER A 41 12.55 4.86 4.31
C SER A 41 12.62 3.88 5.48
N ASN A 42 11.84 4.08 6.55
CA ASN A 42 11.90 3.30 7.80
C ASN A 42 10.79 2.25 7.91
N GLN A 43 10.06 1.98 6.82
CA GLN A 43 8.93 1.04 6.84
C GLN A 43 8.96 0.06 5.69
N VAL A 44 8.23 -1.05 5.87
CA VAL A 44 7.90 -1.99 4.82
C VAL A 44 6.41 -1.85 4.50
N LEU A 45 6.08 -1.69 3.22
CA LEU A 45 4.71 -1.60 2.74
C LEU A 45 4.40 -2.71 1.76
N ILE A 46 3.16 -3.20 1.81
CA ILE A 46 2.56 -4.05 0.79
C ILE A 46 1.52 -3.19 0.05
N ILE A 47 1.71 -3.02 -1.26
CA ILE A 47 0.81 -2.27 -2.13
C ILE A 47 0.13 -3.27 -3.06
N VAL A 48 -1.19 -3.38 -2.96
CA VAL A 48 -2.00 -4.27 -3.78
C VAL A 48 -2.70 -3.44 -4.85
N LYS A 49 -2.53 -3.80 -6.12
CA LYS A 49 -3.22 -3.18 -7.25
C LYS A 49 -3.94 -4.27 -8.05
N GLU A 50 -5.20 -4.51 -7.66
CA GLU A 50 -6.06 -5.57 -8.21
C GLU A 50 -6.33 -5.39 -9.71
N GLY A 51 -6.49 -4.14 -10.16
CA GLY A 51 -6.66 -3.83 -11.59
C GLY A 51 -5.49 -4.31 -12.47
N LEU A 52 -4.29 -4.48 -11.88
CA LEU A 52 -3.12 -5.08 -12.54
C LEU A 52 -2.81 -6.49 -12.07
N ARG A 53 -3.58 -7.03 -11.11
CA ARG A 53 -3.32 -8.30 -10.40
C ARG A 53 -1.88 -8.38 -9.87
N ARG A 54 -1.41 -7.29 -9.27
CA ARG A 54 -0.03 -7.18 -8.80
C ARG A 54 0.02 -6.78 -7.33
N ILE A 55 1.00 -7.37 -6.66
CA ILE A 55 1.43 -6.98 -5.33
C ILE A 55 2.84 -6.43 -5.47
N TYR A 56 3.05 -5.23 -4.93
CA TYR A 56 4.35 -4.59 -4.83
C TYR A 56 4.75 -4.56 -3.36
N ILE A 57 6.03 -4.80 -3.10
CA ILE A 57 6.60 -4.68 -1.75
C ILE A 57 7.58 -3.53 -1.81
N TRP A 58 7.32 -2.50 -1.02
CA TRP A 58 8.29 -1.45 -0.74
C TRP A 58 9.03 -1.84 0.53
N LYS A 59 10.34 -1.97 0.45
CA LYS A 59 11.22 -2.11 1.61
C LYS A 59 12.06 -0.85 1.70
N GLY A 60 11.77 0.01 2.67
CA GLY A 60 12.57 1.20 2.93
C GLY A 60 14.01 0.83 3.31
N ILE A 61 14.98 1.68 2.94
CA ILE A 61 16.41 1.40 3.16
C ILE A 61 16.79 1.24 4.65
N ASN A 62 16.02 1.87 5.55
CA ASN A 62 16.23 1.84 7.00
C ASN A 62 15.24 0.90 7.73
N SER A 63 14.45 0.12 6.97
CA SER A 63 13.48 -0.85 7.51
C SER A 63 14.07 -2.22 7.80
#